data_AF-A0A936A1Y4-F1
#
_entry.id   AF-A0A936A1Y4-F1
#
_cell.length_a   1.000
_cell.length_b   1.000
_cell.length_c   1.000
_cell.angle_alpha   90.00
_cell.angle_beta   90.00
_cell.angle_gamma   90.00
#
_symmetry.space_group_name_H-M   'P 1'
#
loop_
_entity.id
_entity.type
_entity.pdbx_description
1 polymer ?
#
loop_
_entity_poly.entity_id
_entity_poly.type
_entity_poly.pdbx_seq_one_letter_code
_entity_poly.pdbx_strand_id
1 'polypeptide(L)'
;MNGFARLLSCCLLLVVPSIHASKAPDRVPPPDPSEMVGPREPRIGLVLGGGGARGAAHIGVLKVLERERVPIHAIAGTSMGAIVGSLYAAGYSADQIEALLGSLNYKEFLSDEPARENLPMRRKEQDFRDLLDFELGFRDGKIQFPRGFLQGQKFLNLMRRMMLPVWEVNHFDHLPIPFRAVGTDIGRGQRVVFEEGDLALAVRASMAVPGAFAPIRVDGKLMVDGGLVDNVPIEVVRAMNVDRVIVVDVSGPLMK
;
A
#
# COMPACT_ATOMS: atom_id res chain seq x y z
N MET A 1 81.38 75.86 1.35
CA MET A 1 80.43 76.92 0.95
C MET A 1 79.05 76.51 1.44
N ASN A 2 78.52 77.28 2.41
CA ASN A 2 77.12 77.58 2.77
C ASN A 2 76.06 76.46 2.63
N GLY A 3 75.24 76.11 3.63
CA GLY A 3 74.63 76.92 4.71
C GLY A 3 73.98 76.02 5.77
N PHE A 4 73.82 76.51 7.00
CA PHE A 4 72.52 76.86 7.65
C PHE A 4 71.52 75.68 7.73
N ALA A 5 70.91 75.29 8.86
CA ALA A 5 70.62 76.00 10.10
C ALA A 5 70.08 75.02 11.20
N ARG A 6 70.33 75.41 12.47
CA ARG A 6 69.43 75.43 13.64
C ARG A 6 68.79 74.15 14.21
N LEU A 7 69.16 73.91 15.48
CA LEU A 7 68.35 73.33 16.56
C LEU A 7 66.90 73.81 16.52
N LEU A 8 65.94 72.90 16.74
CA LEU A 8 64.74 73.17 17.52
C LEU A 8 64.24 71.89 18.20
N SER A 9 64.20 71.93 19.53
CA SER A 9 63.55 70.96 20.41
C SER A 9 62.03 71.08 20.22
N CYS A 10 61.37 70.00 19.77
CA CYS A 10 59.91 69.89 19.76
C CYS A 10 59.49 68.68 20.60
N CYS A 11 59.01 68.95 21.81
CA CYS A 11 58.24 68.00 22.60
C CYS A 11 56.95 67.64 21.83
N LEU A 12 56.90 66.44 21.28
CA LEU A 12 55.68 65.91 20.68
C LEU A 12 54.79 65.33 21.80
N LEU A 13 53.82 66.13 22.26
CA LEU A 13 52.71 65.66 23.08
C LEU A 13 51.88 64.67 22.26
N LEU A 14 51.96 63.38 22.61
CA LEU A 14 51.08 62.33 22.09
C LEU A 14 49.66 62.58 22.62
N VAL A 15 48.83 63.22 21.81
CA VAL A 15 47.37 63.21 22.00
C VAL A 15 46.86 61.88 21.44
N VAL A 16 46.56 60.94 22.33
CA VAL A 16 45.87 59.69 21.97
C VAL A 16 44.39 60.02 21.76
N PRO A 17 43.81 59.85 20.56
CA PRO A 17 42.37 60.00 20.42
C PRO A 17 41.68 58.82 21.10
N SER A 18 40.74 59.10 22.00
CA SER A 18 39.85 58.10 22.58
C SER A 18 39.03 57.44 21.47
N ILE A 19 39.43 56.22 21.09
CA ILE A 19 38.66 55.36 20.21
C ILE A 19 37.35 55.04 20.94
N HIS A 20 36.25 55.67 20.54
CA HIS A 20 34.92 55.22 20.91
C HIS A 20 34.73 53.83 20.30
N ALA A 21 34.60 52.82 21.15
CA ALA A 21 34.27 51.47 20.74
C ALA A 21 32.90 51.49 20.03
N SER A 22 32.92 51.34 18.70
CA SER A 22 31.71 51.04 17.93
C SER A 22 31.18 49.71 18.42
N LYS A 23 29.96 49.71 18.96
CA LYS A 23 29.24 48.49 19.37
C LYS A 23 29.25 47.52 18.19
N ALA A 24 29.81 46.33 18.38
CA ALA A 24 29.77 45.28 17.37
C ALA A 24 28.31 45.05 16.96
N PRO A 25 28.00 44.84 15.67
CA PRO A 25 26.64 44.53 15.26
C PRO A 25 26.16 43.32 16.06
N ASP A 26 24.96 43.41 16.63
CA ASP A 26 24.35 42.31 17.36
C ASP A 26 24.42 41.07 16.46
N ARG A 27 25.14 40.04 16.93
CA ARG A 27 25.18 38.75 16.24
C ARG A 27 23.75 38.23 16.24
N VAL A 28 23.12 38.23 15.08
CA VAL A 28 21.83 37.55 14.88
C VAL A 28 22.03 36.11 15.34
N PRO A 29 21.29 35.64 16.35
CA PRO A 29 21.40 34.26 16.79
C PRO A 29 21.11 33.34 15.59
N PRO A 30 21.81 32.21 15.47
CA PRO A 30 21.51 31.25 14.41
C PRO A 30 20.01 30.90 14.48
N PRO A 31 19.32 30.81 13.33
CA PRO A 31 17.89 30.48 13.30
C PRO A 31 17.65 29.17 14.04
N ASP A 32 16.53 29.08 14.74
CA ASP A 32 16.11 27.87 15.44
C ASP A 32 16.09 26.70 14.44
N PRO A 33 16.68 25.53 14.75
CA PRO A 33 16.55 24.33 13.92
C PRO A 33 15.10 24.01 13.52
N SER A 34 14.10 24.44 14.29
CA SER A 34 12.68 24.29 13.94
C SER A 34 12.20 25.21 12.80
N GLU A 35 12.88 26.33 12.55
CA GLU A 35 12.57 27.29 11.47
C GLU A 35 13.22 26.92 10.13
N MET A 36 14.15 25.94 10.13
CA MET A 36 14.87 25.47 8.94
C MET A 36 14.10 24.42 8.11
N VAL A 37 12.90 24.02 8.55
CA VAL A 37 12.05 23.10 7.79
C VAL A 37 11.12 23.90 6.90
N GLY A 38 11.59 24.21 5.68
CA GLY A 38 10.70 24.64 4.60
C GLY A 38 9.57 23.63 4.39
N PRO A 39 8.42 24.01 3.80
CA PRO A 39 7.29 23.10 3.64
C PRO A 39 7.74 21.85 2.87
N ARG A 40 7.75 20.70 3.56
CA ARG A 40 8.04 19.41 2.95
C ARG A 40 7.08 19.16 1.80
N GLU A 41 7.55 18.52 0.73
CA GLU A 41 6.64 18.09 -0.34
C GLU A 41 5.50 17.24 0.27
N PRO A 42 4.24 17.50 -0.12
CA PRO A 42 3.11 16.81 0.48
C PRO A 42 3.19 15.32 0.16
N ARG A 43 3.13 14.48 1.19
CA ARG A 43 3.06 13.03 1.05
C ARG A 43 1.70 12.66 0.49
N ILE A 44 1.69 11.90 -0.59
CA ILE A 44 0.48 11.47 -1.29
C ILE A 44 0.22 10.00 -1.00
N GLY A 45 -0.96 9.71 -0.46
CA GLY A 45 -1.48 8.36 -0.31
C GLY A 45 -2.41 7.96 -1.46
N LEU A 46 -2.44 6.68 -1.81
CA LEU A 46 -3.29 6.12 -2.85
C LEU A 46 -4.25 5.09 -2.26
N VAL A 47 -5.55 5.30 -2.47
CA VAL A 47 -6.62 4.39 -2.05
C VAL A 47 -7.15 3.67 -3.28
N LEU A 48 -7.11 2.34 -3.28
CA LEU A 48 -7.61 1.50 -4.36
C LEU A 48 -8.81 0.67 -3.89
N GLY A 49 -10.01 1.03 -4.35
CA GLY A 49 -11.23 0.37 -3.93
C GLY A 49 -11.44 -1.04 -4.50
N GLY A 50 -12.31 -1.82 -3.88
CA GLY A 50 -12.77 -3.11 -4.40
C GLY A 50 -13.79 -2.95 -5.54
N GLY A 51 -13.82 -3.92 -6.47
CA GLY A 51 -14.74 -3.88 -7.63
C GLY A 51 -14.67 -5.06 -8.60
N GLY A 52 -14.06 -6.19 -8.20
CA GLY A 52 -13.88 -7.37 -9.06
C GLY A 52 -13.15 -7.03 -10.37
N ALA A 53 -13.68 -7.49 -11.50
CA ALA A 53 -13.09 -7.27 -12.83
C ALA A 53 -12.86 -5.79 -13.17
N ARG A 54 -13.66 -4.87 -12.61
CA ARG A 54 -13.50 -3.42 -12.85
C ARG A 54 -12.25 -2.83 -12.21
N GLY A 55 -11.67 -3.51 -11.22
CA GLY A 55 -10.41 -3.06 -10.64
C GLY A 55 -9.22 -3.14 -11.61
N ALA A 56 -9.39 -3.70 -12.83
CA ALA A 56 -8.44 -3.47 -13.92
C ALA A 56 -8.24 -1.96 -14.22
N ALA A 57 -9.23 -1.11 -13.94
CA ALA A 57 -9.10 0.34 -14.08
C ALA A 57 -7.99 0.94 -13.19
N HIS A 58 -7.67 0.30 -12.04
CA HIS A 58 -6.57 0.73 -11.18
C HIS A 58 -5.23 0.75 -11.93
N ILE A 59 -5.01 -0.21 -12.83
CA ILE A 59 -3.80 -0.29 -13.66
C ILE A 59 -3.71 0.95 -14.56
N GLY A 60 -4.80 1.35 -15.18
CA GLY A 60 -4.87 2.57 -16.01
C GLY A 60 -4.57 3.83 -15.20
N VAL A 61 -5.06 3.92 -13.95
CA VAL A 61 -4.72 5.03 -13.05
C VAL A 61 -3.23 5.03 -12.72
N LEU A 62 -2.65 3.87 -12.36
CA LEU A 62 -1.22 3.76 -12.08
C LEU A 62 -0.37 4.22 -13.27
N LYS A 63 -0.72 3.82 -14.50
CA LYS A 63 -0.02 4.29 -15.71
C LYS A 63 0.00 5.82 -15.84
N VAL A 64 -1.12 6.48 -15.52
CA VAL A 64 -1.20 7.94 -15.53
C VAL A 64 -0.35 8.54 -14.40
N LEU A 65 -0.42 7.98 -13.19
CA LEU A 65 0.39 8.46 -12.06
C LEU A 65 1.89 8.33 -12.33
N GLU A 66 2.33 7.22 -12.93
CA GLU A 66 3.71 7.02 -13.37
C GLU A 66 4.12 8.03 -14.45
N ARG A 67 3.29 8.21 -15.48
CA ARG A 67 3.55 9.15 -16.59
C ARG A 67 3.71 10.59 -16.10
N GLU A 68 2.82 11.01 -15.20
CA GLU A 68 2.85 12.35 -14.59
C GLU A 68 3.85 12.46 -13.44
N ARG A 69 4.57 11.37 -13.10
CA ARG A 69 5.56 11.29 -12.01
C ARG A 69 5.01 11.71 -10.65
N VAL A 70 3.78 11.29 -10.35
CA VAL A 70 3.14 11.57 -9.05
C VAL A 70 3.76 10.65 -7.98
N PRO A 71 4.43 11.18 -6.94
CA PRO A 71 5.10 10.36 -5.94
C PRO A 71 4.10 9.76 -4.94
N ILE A 72 3.89 8.45 -4.98
CA ILE A 72 3.01 7.73 -4.04
C ILE A 72 3.83 7.26 -2.84
N HIS A 73 3.36 7.60 -1.64
CA HIS A 73 4.08 7.39 -0.37
C HIS A 73 3.42 6.36 0.55
N ALA A 74 2.18 5.98 0.26
CA ALA A 74 1.42 4.99 1.00
C ALA A 74 0.28 4.47 0.13
N ILE A 75 -0.04 3.19 0.25
CA ILE A 75 -1.13 2.56 -0.51
C ILE A 75 -1.99 1.76 0.46
N ALA A 76 -3.32 1.86 0.32
CA ALA A 76 -4.21 0.83 0.87
C ALA A 76 -5.18 0.35 -0.18
N GLY A 77 -5.46 -0.96 -0.15
CA GLY A 77 -6.33 -1.60 -1.12
C GLY A 77 -7.30 -2.61 -0.51
N THR A 78 -8.44 -2.75 -1.16
CA THR A 78 -9.46 -3.76 -0.86
C THR A 78 -9.71 -4.64 -2.09
N SER A 79 -9.79 -5.96 -1.92
CA SER A 79 -10.12 -6.90 -3.00
C SER A 79 -9.14 -6.78 -4.18
N MET A 80 -9.62 -6.54 -5.40
CA MET A 80 -8.79 -6.21 -6.55
C MET A 80 -7.85 -5.01 -6.32
N GLY A 81 -8.27 -4.01 -5.56
CA GLY A 81 -7.41 -2.90 -5.16
C GLY A 81 -6.23 -3.34 -4.31
N ALA A 82 -6.40 -4.38 -3.46
CA ALA A 82 -5.29 -4.98 -2.71
C ALA A 82 -4.34 -5.76 -3.63
N ILE A 83 -4.85 -6.45 -4.64
CA ILE A 83 -4.02 -7.16 -5.64
C ILE A 83 -3.14 -6.16 -6.40
N VAL A 84 -3.76 -5.17 -7.04
CA VAL A 84 -3.02 -4.18 -7.84
C VAL A 84 -2.11 -3.34 -6.94
N GLY A 85 -2.61 -2.89 -5.80
CA GLY A 85 -1.86 -2.07 -4.85
C GLY A 85 -0.66 -2.78 -4.23
N SER A 86 -0.79 -4.06 -3.88
CA SER A 86 0.33 -4.83 -3.31
C SER A 86 1.44 -5.10 -4.32
N LEU A 87 1.11 -5.41 -5.58
CA LEU A 87 2.11 -5.57 -6.63
C LEU A 87 2.83 -4.26 -6.92
N TYR A 88 2.10 -3.15 -7.02
CA TYR A 88 2.70 -1.83 -7.21
C TYR A 88 3.58 -1.44 -6.02
N ALA A 89 3.10 -1.67 -4.80
CA ALA A 89 3.86 -1.45 -3.57
C ALA A 89 5.13 -2.30 -3.48
N ALA A 90 5.10 -3.52 -4.03
CA ALA A 90 6.25 -4.42 -4.13
C ALA A 90 7.26 -4.00 -5.22
N GLY A 91 7.00 -2.94 -5.98
CA GLY A 91 7.92 -2.36 -6.96
C GLY A 91 7.66 -2.77 -8.41
N TYR A 92 6.53 -3.43 -8.72
CA TYR A 92 6.13 -3.68 -10.10
C TYR A 92 5.63 -2.38 -10.75
N SER A 93 5.99 -2.14 -12.02
CA SER A 93 5.41 -1.06 -12.81
C SER A 93 3.97 -1.38 -13.25
N ALA A 94 3.20 -0.37 -13.59
CA ALA A 94 1.83 -0.54 -14.06
C ALA A 94 1.74 -1.45 -15.29
N ASP A 95 2.70 -1.37 -16.23
CA ASP A 95 2.77 -2.26 -17.40
C ASP A 95 3.11 -3.71 -17.02
N GLN A 96 3.98 -3.93 -16.02
CA GLN A 96 4.26 -5.28 -15.53
C GLN A 96 3.03 -5.88 -14.85
N ILE A 97 2.31 -5.09 -14.05
CA ILE A 97 1.05 -5.51 -13.43
C ILE A 97 0.02 -5.85 -14.51
N GLU A 98 -0.10 -5.04 -15.57
CA GLU A 98 -0.97 -5.32 -16.70
C GLU A 98 -0.62 -6.64 -17.38
N ALA A 99 0.65 -6.88 -17.67
CA ALA A 99 1.09 -8.13 -18.30
C ALA A 99 0.85 -9.34 -17.40
N LEU A 100 1.14 -9.20 -16.10
CA LEU A 100 0.96 -10.26 -15.11
C LEU A 100 -0.51 -10.61 -14.92
N LEU A 101 -1.41 -9.61 -14.84
CA LEU A 101 -2.83 -9.83 -14.60
C LEU A 101 -3.63 -10.08 -15.88
N GLY A 102 -3.22 -9.50 -17.02
CA GLY A 102 -3.84 -9.69 -18.33
C GLY A 102 -3.60 -11.07 -18.93
N SER A 103 -2.51 -11.74 -18.52
CA SER A 103 -2.26 -13.15 -18.84
C SER A 103 -3.04 -14.13 -17.94
N LEU A 104 -3.67 -13.64 -16.88
CA LEU A 104 -4.52 -14.46 -16.02
C LEU A 104 -5.92 -14.56 -16.63
N ASN A 105 -6.31 -15.76 -17.04
CA ASN A 105 -7.71 -16.03 -17.35
C ASN A 105 -8.51 -15.98 -16.04
N TYR A 106 -9.09 -14.82 -15.72
CA TYR A 106 -9.83 -14.59 -14.48
C TYR A 106 -10.93 -15.66 -14.23
N LYS A 107 -11.47 -16.26 -15.30
CA LYS A 107 -12.43 -17.38 -15.21
C LYS A 107 -11.80 -18.72 -14.78
N GLU A 108 -10.55 -19.00 -15.14
CA GLU A 108 -9.81 -20.19 -14.67
C GLU A 108 -9.28 -20.02 -13.25
N PHE A 109 -9.00 -18.79 -12.80
CA PHE A 109 -8.66 -18.53 -11.40
C PHE A 109 -9.88 -18.58 -10.47
N LEU A 110 -11.06 -18.32 -11.05
CA LEU A 110 -12.34 -18.58 -10.43
C LEU A 110 -12.78 -20.06 -10.57
N SER A 111 -11.89 -20.99 -10.93
CA SER A 111 -12.15 -22.44 -10.91
C SER A 111 -10.99 -23.23 -10.26
N ASP A 112 -11.22 -23.73 -9.06
CA ASP A 112 -10.26 -24.56 -8.32
C ASP A 112 -10.35 -26.02 -8.74
N GLU A 113 -11.26 -26.36 -9.64
CA GLU A 113 -11.30 -27.69 -10.22
C GLU A 113 -10.05 -27.90 -11.09
N PRO A 114 -9.29 -28.98 -10.88
CA PRO A 114 -8.39 -29.46 -11.93
C PRO A 114 -9.25 -29.90 -13.12
N ALA A 115 -8.74 -29.75 -14.34
CA ALA A 115 -9.44 -30.22 -15.55
C ALA A 115 -10.01 -31.63 -15.32
N ARG A 116 -11.25 -31.88 -15.74
CA ARG A 116 -11.99 -33.12 -15.42
C ARG A 116 -11.20 -34.38 -15.73
N GLU A 117 -10.31 -34.31 -16.71
CA GLU A 117 -9.38 -35.36 -17.13
C GLU A 117 -8.38 -35.76 -16.03
N ASN A 118 -7.93 -34.80 -15.22
CA ASN A 118 -6.95 -34.95 -14.14
C ASN A 118 -7.58 -35.32 -12.77
N LEU A 119 -8.91 -35.49 -12.71
CA LEU A 119 -9.60 -35.93 -11.51
C LEU A 119 -9.52 -37.46 -11.37
N PRO A 120 -9.09 -37.99 -10.20
CA PRO A 120 -9.24 -39.41 -9.89
C PRO A 120 -10.70 -39.85 -10.03
N MET A 121 -10.96 -41.07 -10.51
CA MET A 121 -12.33 -41.58 -10.77
C MET A 121 -13.24 -41.44 -9.55
N ARG A 122 -12.71 -41.70 -8.35
CA ARG A 122 -13.41 -41.54 -7.07
C ARG A 122 -13.92 -40.11 -6.81
N ARG A 123 -13.22 -39.07 -7.29
CA ARG A 123 -13.64 -37.67 -7.15
C ARG A 123 -14.76 -37.32 -8.15
N LYS A 124 -14.68 -37.82 -9.39
CA LYS A 124 -15.75 -37.68 -10.40
C LYS A 124 -17.10 -38.26 -9.94
N GLU A 125 -17.06 -39.40 -9.25
CA GLU A 125 -18.25 -40.04 -8.68
C GLU A 125 -18.80 -39.31 -7.43
N GLN A 126 -17.97 -38.51 -6.77
CA GLN A 126 -18.38 -37.70 -5.62
C GLN A 126 -19.02 -36.39 -6.09
N ASP A 127 -18.44 -35.71 -7.10
CA ASP A 127 -19.01 -34.51 -7.71
C ASP A 127 -20.40 -34.78 -8.31
N PHE A 128 -20.64 -35.99 -8.85
CA PHE A 128 -21.95 -36.41 -9.33
C PHE A 128 -22.99 -36.62 -8.21
N ARG A 129 -22.55 -36.97 -7.00
CA ARG A 129 -23.40 -37.10 -5.81
C ARG A 129 -23.66 -35.77 -5.12
N ASP A 130 -22.67 -34.90 -5.09
CA ASP A 130 -22.71 -33.60 -4.41
C ASP A 130 -23.40 -32.51 -5.28
N LEU A 131 -23.80 -32.82 -6.53
CA LEU A 131 -24.46 -31.90 -7.48
C LEU A 131 -25.82 -31.36 -7.01
N LEU A 132 -26.38 -31.92 -5.94
CA LEU A 132 -27.71 -31.58 -5.39
C LEU A 132 -27.66 -30.80 -4.05
N ASP A 133 -26.49 -30.61 -3.44
CA ASP A 133 -26.39 -30.02 -2.09
C ASP A 133 -25.73 -28.63 -2.11
N PHE A 134 -26.52 -27.60 -2.45
CA PHE A 134 -26.21 -26.22 -2.02
C PHE A 134 -26.62 -26.05 -0.55
N GLU A 135 -25.95 -26.75 0.36
CA GLU A 135 -26.24 -26.65 1.79
C GLU A 135 -25.16 -25.84 2.51
N LEU A 136 -25.53 -24.63 2.97
CA LEU A 136 -24.77 -23.93 4.00
C LEU A 136 -25.00 -24.69 5.32
N GLY A 137 -24.03 -25.53 5.72
CA GLY A 137 -24.17 -26.39 6.89
C GLY A 137 -23.92 -25.65 8.20
N PHE A 138 -24.70 -25.93 9.25
CA PHE A 138 -24.40 -25.51 10.61
C PHE A 138 -24.15 -26.76 11.47
N ARG A 139 -22.92 -26.95 11.94
CA ARG A 139 -22.54 -28.13 12.74
C ARG A 139 -21.60 -27.72 13.85
N ASP A 140 -21.92 -28.12 15.09
CA ASP A 140 -21.14 -27.83 16.30
C ASP A 140 -20.83 -26.33 16.50
N GLY A 141 -21.82 -25.46 16.21
CA GLY A 141 -21.68 -24.00 16.33
C GLY A 141 -20.80 -23.34 15.26
N LYS A 142 -20.40 -24.09 14.22
CA LYS A 142 -19.55 -23.60 13.13
C LYS A 142 -20.31 -23.64 11.80
N ILE A 143 -20.18 -22.57 11.04
CA ILE A 143 -20.63 -22.52 9.64
C ILE A 143 -19.69 -23.39 8.81
N GLN A 144 -20.24 -24.38 8.11
CA GLN A 144 -19.54 -25.23 7.16
C GLN A 144 -19.92 -24.81 5.74
N PHE A 145 -18.91 -24.57 4.92
CA PHE A 145 -19.09 -24.21 3.51
C PHE A 145 -19.02 -25.46 2.62
N PRO A 146 -19.77 -25.48 1.50
CA PRO A 146 -19.74 -26.59 0.55
C PRO A 146 -18.34 -26.87 0.02
N ARG A 147 -18.04 -28.14 -0.29
CA ARG A 147 -16.74 -28.58 -0.83
C ARG A 147 -16.46 -28.10 -2.26
N GLY A 148 -17.46 -27.59 -2.98
CA GLY A 148 -17.34 -27.03 -4.34
C GLY A 148 -16.97 -25.54 -4.42
N PHE A 149 -16.68 -24.91 -3.28
CA PHE A 149 -16.16 -23.55 -3.27
C PHE A 149 -14.70 -23.50 -3.74
N LEU A 150 -14.31 -22.42 -4.41
CA LEU A 150 -12.90 -22.18 -4.70
C LEU A 150 -12.14 -21.96 -3.39
N GLN A 151 -11.37 -22.95 -2.95
CA GLN A 151 -10.42 -22.81 -1.83
C GLN A 151 -9.47 -21.60 -1.99
N GLY A 152 -9.19 -21.16 -3.21
CA GLY A 152 -8.29 -20.08 -3.57
C GLY A 152 -6.82 -20.40 -3.28
N GLN A 153 -6.45 -21.68 -3.20
CA GLN A 153 -5.07 -22.11 -2.95
C GLN A 153 -4.20 -21.89 -4.19
N LYS A 154 -4.74 -22.12 -5.40
CA LYS A 154 -4.06 -21.78 -6.66
C LYS A 154 -3.75 -20.28 -6.72
N PHE A 155 -4.72 -19.45 -6.34
CA PHE A 155 -4.54 -18.01 -6.28
C PHE A 155 -3.48 -17.60 -5.27
N LEU A 156 -3.51 -18.15 -4.05
CA LEU A 156 -2.48 -17.87 -3.03
C LEU A 156 -1.07 -18.22 -3.52
N ASN A 157 -0.90 -19.39 -4.15
CA ASN A 157 0.39 -19.80 -4.70
C ASN A 157 0.85 -18.89 -5.85
N LEU A 158 -0.07 -18.43 -6.69
CA LEU A 158 0.24 -17.45 -7.73
C LEU A 158 0.70 -16.12 -7.12
N MET A 159 -0.03 -15.59 -6.13
CA MET A 159 0.35 -14.35 -5.45
C MET A 159 1.71 -14.49 -4.78
N ARG A 160 1.98 -15.61 -4.10
CA ARG A 160 3.31 -15.90 -3.54
C ARG A 160 4.40 -15.88 -4.61
N ARG A 161 4.14 -16.47 -5.79
CA ARG A 161 5.09 -16.46 -6.90
C ARG A 161 5.35 -15.03 -7.42
N MET A 162 4.33 -14.20 -7.52
CA MET A 162 4.46 -12.79 -7.91
C MET A 162 5.14 -11.95 -6.83
N MET A 163 5.03 -12.33 -5.56
CA MET A 163 5.61 -11.59 -4.42
C MET A 163 6.96 -12.16 -3.96
N LEU A 164 7.54 -13.11 -4.70
CA LEU A 164 8.88 -13.64 -4.43
C LEU A 164 9.95 -12.55 -4.32
N PRO A 165 9.94 -11.43 -5.07
CA PRO A 165 10.94 -10.37 -4.88
C PRO A 165 10.94 -9.71 -3.50
N VAL A 166 9.82 -9.79 -2.76
CA VAL A 166 9.63 -9.17 -1.44
C VAL A 166 9.33 -10.20 -0.35
N TRP A 167 9.69 -11.47 -0.56
CA TRP A 167 9.33 -12.57 0.35
C TRP A 167 9.88 -12.46 1.78
N GLU A 168 10.98 -11.73 1.98
CA GLU A 168 11.59 -11.49 3.30
C GLU A 168 10.92 -10.33 4.06
N VAL A 169 10.06 -9.54 3.39
CA VAL A 169 9.40 -8.38 3.98
C VAL A 169 8.23 -8.85 4.85
N ASN A 170 8.46 -8.87 6.16
CA ASN A 170 7.43 -9.23 7.14
C ASN A 170 6.56 -8.05 7.58
N HIS A 171 7.02 -6.81 7.42
CA HIS A 171 6.25 -5.61 7.76
C HIS A 171 6.06 -4.75 6.52
N PHE A 172 4.83 -4.42 6.17
CA PHE A 172 4.48 -3.85 4.87
C PHE A 172 4.89 -2.38 4.72
N ASP A 173 5.32 -1.72 5.80
CA ASP A 173 6.00 -0.42 5.74
C ASP A 173 7.41 -0.50 5.15
N HIS A 174 8.01 -1.70 5.07
CA HIS A 174 9.33 -1.91 4.48
C HIS A 174 9.27 -2.36 3.02
N LEU A 175 8.08 -2.42 2.41
CA LEU A 175 7.94 -2.53 0.96
C LEU A 175 8.47 -1.24 0.29
N PRO A 176 8.84 -1.29 -1.00
CA PRO A 176 9.21 -0.09 -1.76
C PRO A 176 8.24 1.09 -1.59
N ILE A 177 6.93 0.81 -1.46
CA ILE A 177 5.93 1.75 -0.98
C ILE A 177 5.17 1.11 0.18
N PRO A 178 5.03 1.78 1.35
CA PRO A 178 4.21 1.29 2.46
C PRO A 178 2.80 0.87 2.02
N PHE A 179 2.36 -0.32 2.42
CA PHE A 179 1.09 -0.90 1.97
C PHE A 179 0.21 -1.40 3.12
N ARG A 180 -1.11 -1.35 2.92
CA ARG A 180 -2.11 -2.01 3.74
C ARG A 180 -3.14 -2.73 2.88
N ALA A 181 -3.50 -3.96 3.24
CA ALA A 181 -4.66 -4.65 2.68
C ALA A 181 -5.81 -4.63 3.68
N VAL A 182 -7.05 -4.53 3.21
CA VAL A 182 -8.23 -4.57 4.07
C VAL A 182 -9.04 -5.84 3.85
N GLY A 183 -9.34 -6.55 4.93
CA GLY A 183 -10.23 -7.70 4.96
C GLY A 183 -11.32 -7.55 6.01
N THR A 184 -12.26 -8.49 6.01
CA THR A 184 -13.35 -8.55 6.98
C THR A 184 -13.24 -9.82 7.80
N ASP A 185 -13.20 -9.72 9.13
CA ASP A 185 -13.46 -10.88 10.00
C ASP A 185 -14.96 -11.15 10.00
N ILE A 186 -15.39 -12.18 9.27
CA ILE A 186 -16.82 -12.51 9.13
C ILE A 186 -17.43 -13.02 10.42
N GLY A 187 -16.63 -13.54 11.35
CA GLY A 187 -17.13 -14.00 12.66
C GLY A 187 -17.63 -12.85 13.53
N ARG A 188 -17.07 -11.64 13.34
CA ARG A 188 -17.40 -10.44 14.14
C ARG A 188 -17.94 -9.28 13.32
N GLY A 189 -17.90 -9.36 11.99
CA GLY A 189 -18.23 -8.25 11.09
C GLY A 189 -17.25 -7.08 11.20
N GLN A 190 -15.99 -7.34 11.58
CA GLN A 190 -15.01 -6.29 11.88
C GLN A 190 -14.00 -6.13 10.75
N ARG A 191 -13.60 -4.88 10.50
CA ARG A 191 -12.48 -4.55 9.62
C ARG A 191 -11.18 -5.05 10.22
N VAL A 192 -10.40 -5.73 9.40
CA VAL A 192 -9.01 -6.10 9.69
C VAL A 192 -8.13 -5.41 8.65
N VAL A 193 -7.15 -4.66 9.13
CA VAL A 193 -6.12 -4.03 8.30
C VAL A 193 -4.86 -4.87 8.45
N PHE A 194 -4.37 -5.41 7.33
CA PHE A 194 -3.12 -6.16 7.30
C PHE A 194 -1.97 -5.20 7.05
N GLU A 195 -1.02 -5.20 7.99
CA GLU A 195 0.19 -4.36 7.94
C GLU A 195 1.49 -5.15 8.04
N GLU A 196 1.40 -6.44 8.35
CA GLU A 196 2.52 -7.34 8.52
C GLU A 196 2.10 -8.80 8.20
N GLY A 197 3.09 -9.69 8.16
CA GLY A 197 2.94 -11.11 7.89
C GLY A 197 3.20 -11.49 6.43
N ASP A 198 2.56 -12.56 5.97
CA ASP A 198 2.63 -13.01 4.57
C ASP A 198 1.76 -12.09 3.68
N LEU A 199 2.40 -11.25 2.87
CA LEU A 199 1.73 -10.30 1.97
C LEU A 199 0.74 -11.01 1.03
N ALA A 200 1.09 -12.18 0.51
CA ALA A 200 0.21 -12.94 -0.39
C ALA A 200 -1.00 -13.48 0.36
N LEU A 201 -0.83 -13.89 1.62
CA LEU A 201 -1.92 -14.30 2.50
C LEU A 201 -2.86 -13.13 2.83
N ALA A 202 -2.31 -11.96 3.13
CA ALA A 202 -3.08 -10.74 3.38
C ALA A 202 -3.92 -10.33 2.15
N VAL A 203 -3.34 -10.38 0.95
CA VAL A 203 -4.04 -10.09 -0.31
C VAL A 203 -5.08 -11.16 -0.62
N ARG A 204 -4.77 -12.46 -0.39
CA ARG A 204 -5.73 -13.56 -0.53
C ARG A 204 -6.92 -13.40 0.42
N ALA A 205 -6.69 -12.94 1.66
CA ALA A 205 -7.74 -12.66 2.62
C ALA A 205 -8.61 -11.47 2.18
N SER A 206 -7.98 -10.40 1.70
CA SER A 206 -8.68 -9.23 1.15
C SER A 206 -9.53 -9.53 -0.09
N MET A 207 -9.19 -10.56 -0.88
CA MET A 207 -9.90 -11.02 -2.09
C MET A 207 -10.84 -12.21 -1.84
N ALA A 208 -11.12 -12.58 -0.59
CA ALA A 208 -12.01 -13.71 -0.26
C ALA A 208 -13.50 -13.36 -0.43
N VAL A 209 -13.92 -13.02 -1.66
CA VAL A 209 -15.29 -12.56 -1.99
C VAL A 209 -16.30 -13.68 -1.69
N PRO A 210 -17.28 -13.47 -0.80
CA PRO A 210 -18.34 -14.45 -0.58
C PRO A 210 -19.09 -14.79 -1.86
N GLY A 211 -19.35 -16.08 -2.04
CA GLY A 211 -19.92 -16.67 -3.26
C GLY A 211 -18.89 -17.02 -4.34
N ALA A 212 -17.69 -16.43 -4.31
CA ALA A 212 -16.63 -16.71 -5.28
C ALA A 212 -15.44 -17.45 -4.65
N PHE A 213 -14.85 -16.92 -3.58
CA PHE A 213 -13.67 -17.49 -2.92
C PHE A 213 -13.94 -17.87 -1.47
N ALA A 214 -13.44 -19.05 -1.07
CA ALA A 214 -13.70 -19.57 0.26
C ALA A 214 -13.08 -18.62 1.30
N PRO A 215 -13.75 -18.40 2.45
CA PRO A 215 -13.14 -17.70 3.56
C PRO A 215 -11.84 -18.38 3.98
N ILE A 216 -10.85 -17.59 4.43
CA ILE A 216 -9.54 -18.09 4.84
C ILE A 216 -9.28 -17.76 6.30
N ARG A 217 -8.61 -18.65 7.03
CA ARG A 217 -8.22 -18.37 8.42
C ARG A 217 -6.87 -17.68 8.45
N VAL A 218 -6.81 -16.52 9.11
CA VAL A 218 -5.57 -15.77 9.38
C VAL A 218 -5.60 -15.39 10.85
N ASP A 219 -4.58 -15.79 11.61
CA ASP A 219 -4.45 -15.53 13.06
C ASP A 219 -5.70 -15.87 13.88
N GLY A 220 -6.32 -17.01 13.57
CA GLY A 220 -7.53 -17.51 14.23
C GLY A 220 -8.84 -16.84 13.78
N LYS A 221 -8.78 -15.75 13.01
CA LYS A 221 -9.95 -15.05 12.46
C LYS A 221 -10.38 -15.68 11.14
N LEU A 222 -11.68 -15.68 10.85
CA LEU A 222 -12.21 -16.18 9.58
C LEU A 222 -12.41 -14.98 8.64
N MET A 223 -11.53 -14.87 7.65
CA MET A 223 -11.41 -13.70 6.80
C MET A 223 -12.17 -13.86 5.49
N VAL A 224 -12.90 -12.81 5.12
CA VAL A 224 -13.53 -12.60 3.82
C VAL A 224 -13.14 -11.23 3.26
N ASP A 225 -13.57 -10.94 2.03
CA ASP A 225 -13.25 -9.69 1.33
C ASP A 225 -13.54 -8.44 2.15
N GLY A 226 -12.65 -7.44 2.07
CA GLY A 226 -12.78 -6.18 2.83
C GLY A 226 -13.95 -5.31 2.38
N GLY A 227 -14.51 -5.54 1.18
CA GLY A 227 -15.59 -4.76 0.59
C GLY A 227 -16.90 -4.79 1.38
N LEU A 228 -17.05 -5.75 2.30
CA LEU A 228 -18.19 -5.84 3.21
C LEU A 228 -18.20 -4.74 4.28
N VAL A 229 -17.03 -4.24 4.68
CA VAL A 229 -16.89 -3.28 5.80
C VAL A 229 -16.20 -1.99 5.39
N ASP A 230 -15.29 -2.04 4.43
CA ASP A 230 -14.50 -0.88 3.99
C ASP A 230 -13.99 -1.10 2.55
N ASN A 231 -14.88 -0.89 1.58
CA ASN A 231 -14.57 -1.11 0.16
C ASN A 231 -13.60 -0.07 -0.42
N VAL A 232 -13.50 1.11 0.17
CA VAL A 232 -12.64 2.22 -0.28
C VAL A 232 -11.90 2.76 0.95
N PRO A 233 -10.72 2.21 1.31
CA PRO A 233 -10.11 2.36 2.63
C PRO A 233 -9.37 3.69 2.83
N ILE A 234 -10.10 4.81 2.74
CA ILE A 234 -9.57 6.18 2.85
C ILE A 234 -8.92 6.42 4.21
N GLU A 235 -9.59 6.02 5.29
CA GLU A 235 -9.11 6.25 6.65
C GLU A 235 -7.86 5.42 6.96
N VAL A 236 -7.70 4.25 6.33
CA VAL A 236 -6.48 3.44 6.45
C VAL A 236 -5.29 4.20 5.85
N VAL A 237 -5.44 4.78 4.66
CA VAL A 237 -4.37 5.56 4.02
C VAL A 237 -4.06 6.84 4.80
N ARG A 238 -5.08 7.53 5.32
CA ARG A 238 -4.89 8.73 6.17
C ARG A 238 -4.05 8.42 7.42
N ALA A 239 -4.25 7.24 8.01
CA ALA A 239 -3.46 6.79 9.16
C ALA A 239 -1.97 6.53 8.84
N MET A 240 -1.59 6.43 7.57
CA MET A 240 -0.21 6.17 7.11
C MET A 240 0.63 7.47 6.95
N ASN A 241 0.26 8.54 7.64
CA ASN A 241 0.98 9.82 7.70
C ASN A 241 1.15 10.48 6.30
N VAL A 242 0.05 10.63 5.58
CA VAL A 242 -0.03 11.34 4.28
C VAL A 242 -0.76 12.66 4.41
N ASP A 243 -0.42 13.64 3.58
CA ASP A 243 -1.04 14.96 3.55
C ASP A 243 -2.20 15.06 2.55
N ARG A 244 -2.14 14.26 1.48
CA ARG A 244 -3.14 14.21 0.41
C ARG A 244 -3.46 12.78 0.06
N VAL A 245 -4.69 12.55 -0.41
CA VAL A 245 -5.16 11.22 -0.80
C VAL A 245 -5.74 11.27 -2.21
N ILE A 246 -5.27 10.36 -3.07
CA ILE A 246 -5.89 10.05 -4.36
C ILE A 246 -6.76 8.81 -4.15
N VAL A 247 -8.05 8.92 -4.46
CA VAL A 247 -9.02 7.84 -4.26
C VAL A 247 -9.50 7.32 -5.59
N VAL A 248 -9.31 6.01 -5.83
CA VAL A 248 -9.82 5.32 -7.01
C VAL A 248 -10.96 4.42 -6.58
N ASP A 249 -12.18 4.91 -6.76
CA ASP A 249 -13.39 4.14 -6.52
C ASP A 249 -13.90 3.52 -7.82
N VAL A 250 -13.98 2.20 -7.83
CA VAL A 250 -14.52 1.39 -8.93
C VAL A 250 -15.82 0.67 -8.54
N SER A 251 -16.40 1.05 -7.39
CA SER A 251 -17.67 0.54 -6.89
C SER A 251 -18.83 1.35 -7.48
N GLY A 252 -19.75 0.67 -8.14
CA GLY A 252 -20.88 1.30 -8.81
C GLY A 252 -21.69 0.31 -9.65
N PRO A 253 -22.86 0.68 -10.18
CA PRO A 253 -23.53 -0.12 -11.21
C PRO A 253 -22.86 0.10 -12.58
N LEU A 254 -22.98 -0.89 -13.49
CA LEU A 254 -22.76 -0.62 -14.92
C LEU A 254 -23.82 0.40 -15.35
N MET A 255 -23.42 1.53 -15.94
CA MET A 255 -24.39 2.36 -16.67
C MET A 255 -25.02 1.45 -17.73
N LYS A 256 -26.35 1.31 -17.67
CA LYS A 256 -27.14 0.56 -18.66
C LYS A 256 -27.07 1.23 -20.02
#